data_AF-W1WQX5-F1
#
_entry.id   AF-W1WQX5-F1
#
_cell.length_a   1.000
_cell.length_b   1.000
_cell.length_c   1.000
_cell.angle_alpha   90.00
_cell.angle_beta   90.00
_cell.angle_gamma   90.00
#
_symmetry.space_group_name_H-M   'P 1'
#
loop_
_entity.id
_entity.type
_entity.pdbx_description
1 polymer ?
#
loop_
_entity_poly.entity_id
_entity_poly.type
_entity_poly.pdbx_seq_one_letter_code
_entity_poly.pdbx_strand_id
1 'polypeptide(L)'
;MIDILPQIAHNYIAQAAFWGWFTAQAIKFVWQLVRHGKFRPERLVGSGGFPSSHTSFVIATTTAIYLKNGVSDLFILSLVFSIVVMYDASGVRLEAGKQAQILNQIVEYFTKKNIPV
;
A
#
# COMPACT_ATOMS: atom_id res chain seq x y z
N MET A 1 -31.53 6.01 7.71
CA MET A 1 -30.43 5.14 7.21
C MET A 1 -29.70 5.73 5.99
N ILE A 2 -30.07 6.92 5.48
CA ILE A 2 -29.54 7.48 4.22
C ILE A 2 -28.39 8.50 4.43
N ASP A 3 -28.09 8.92 5.66
CA ASP A 3 -27.12 10.01 5.91
C ASP A 3 -25.71 9.58 6.34
N ILE A 4 -25.38 8.30 6.30
CA ILE A 4 -24.07 7.80 6.78
C ILE A 4 -22.94 8.18 5.80
N LEU A 5 -23.19 8.11 4.49
CA LEU A 5 -22.20 8.49 3.47
C LEU A 5 -21.71 9.94 3.60
N PRO A 6 -22.58 10.96 3.66
CA PRO A 6 -22.12 12.34 3.81
C PRO A 6 -21.42 12.57 5.16
N GLN A 7 -21.84 11.89 6.23
CA GLN A 7 -21.17 11.97 7.54
C GLN A 7 -19.75 11.40 7.50
N ILE A 8 -19.53 10.28 6.82
CA ILE A 8 -18.19 9.72 6.61
C ILE A 8 -17.37 10.66 5.71
N ALA A 9 -17.96 11.15 4.62
CA ALA A 9 -17.27 12.02 3.67
C ALA A 9 -16.84 13.37 4.28
N HIS A 10 -17.54 13.87 5.28
CA HIS A 10 -17.18 15.09 6.03
C HIS A 10 -16.37 14.83 7.30
N ASN A 11 -16.07 13.57 7.62
CA ASN A 11 -15.24 13.26 8.78
C ASN A 11 -13.77 13.53 8.46
N TYR A 12 -13.14 14.39 9.27
CA TYR A 12 -11.72 14.74 9.16
C TYR A 12 -10.78 13.51 9.08
N ILE A 13 -11.05 12.47 9.88
CA ILE A 13 -10.22 11.26 9.90
C ILE A 13 -10.38 10.47 8.60
N ALA A 14 -11.61 10.35 8.09
CA ALA A 14 -11.88 9.66 6.84
C ALA A 14 -11.29 10.39 5.63
N GLN A 15 -11.36 11.72 5.62
CA GLN A 15 -10.72 12.54 4.59
C GLN A 15 -9.20 12.39 4.62
N ALA A 16 -8.58 12.45 5.80
CA ALA A 16 -7.14 12.26 5.93
C ALA A 16 -6.69 10.88 5.44
N ALA A 17 -7.43 9.83 5.80
CA ALA A 17 -7.17 8.47 5.33
C ALA A 17 -7.26 8.37 3.79
N PHE A 18 -8.32 8.94 3.21
CA PHE A 18 -8.51 8.98 1.76
C PHE A 18 -7.37 9.74 1.05
N TRP A 19 -6.99 10.92 1.55
CA TRP A 19 -5.90 11.70 0.96
C TRP A 19 -4.54 11.03 1.10
N GLY A 20 -4.29 10.34 2.21
CA GLY A 20 -3.09 9.52 2.40
C GLY A 20 -2.99 8.39 1.37
N TRP A 21 -4.09 7.66 1.16
CA TRP A 21 -4.17 6.63 0.13
C TRP A 21 -4.05 7.21 -1.29
N PHE A 22 -4.76 8.30 -1.58
CA PHE A 22 -4.75 8.94 -2.90
C PHE A 22 -3.35 9.44 -3.26
N THR A 23 -2.65 10.05 -2.30
CA THR A 23 -1.27 10.52 -2.49
C THR A 23 -0.33 9.34 -2.76
N ALA A 24 -0.46 8.23 -2.03
CA ALA A 24 0.35 7.04 -2.28
C ALA A 24 0.11 6.46 -3.69
N GLN A 25 -1.15 6.44 -4.15
CA GLN A 25 -1.50 5.99 -5.49
C GLN A 25 -0.99 6.94 -6.58
N ALA A 26 -1.08 8.26 -6.36
CA ALA A 26 -0.54 9.27 -7.28
C ALA A 26 1.00 9.13 -7.39
N ILE A 27 1.71 8.96 -6.28
CA ILE A 27 3.16 8.74 -6.30
C ILE A 27 3.49 7.43 -7.03
N LYS A 28 2.74 6.35 -6.78
CA LYS A 28 2.95 5.08 -7.48
C LYS A 28 2.77 5.23 -8.99
N PHE A 29 1.75 5.98 -9.41
CA PHE A 29 1.50 6.30 -10.82
C PHE A 29 2.67 7.05 -11.45
N VAL A 30 3.13 8.14 -10.82
CA VAL A 30 4.26 8.93 -11.31
C VAL A 30 5.54 8.10 -11.34
N TRP A 31 5.81 7.34 -10.28
CA TRP A 31 6.99 6.48 -10.19
C TRP A 31 7.03 5.44 -11.31
N GLN A 32 5.90 4.83 -11.61
CA GLN A 32 5.79 3.86 -12.70
C GLN A 32 6.03 4.52 -14.07
N LEU A 33 5.47 5.72 -14.28
CA LEU A 33 5.62 6.47 -15.52
C LEU A 33 7.09 6.81 -15.79
N VAL A 34 7.79 7.32 -14.77
CA VAL A 34 9.22 7.69 -14.87
C VAL A 34 10.10 6.46 -15.09
N ARG A 35 9.87 5.36 -14.36
CA ARG A 35 10.78 4.20 -14.40
C ARG A 35 10.63 3.35 -15.67
N HIS A 36 9.44 3.25 -16.23
CA HIS A 36 9.18 2.32 -17.34
C HIS A 36 8.89 3.00 -18.68
N GLY A 37 8.64 4.31 -18.70
CA GLY A 37 8.36 5.08 -19.94
C GLY A 37 7.17 4.55 -20.76
N LYS A 38 6.42 3.59 -20.23
CA LYS A 38 5.29 2.91 -20.87
C LYS A 38 4.14 2.83 -19.86
N PHE A 39 2.97 3.27 -20.29
CA PHE A 39 1.75 3.18 -19.52
C PHE A 39 1.34 1.71 -19.43
N ARG A 40 1.37 1.11 -18.23
CA ARG A 40 0.88 -0.26 -17.98
C ARG A 40 -0.18 -0.19 -16.88
N PRO A 41 -1.47 0.02 -17.22
CA PRO A 41 -2.52 0.23 -16.23
C PRO A 41 -2.70 -0.98 -15.30
N GLU A 42 -2.27 -2.18 -15.70
CA GLU A 42 -2.32 -3.37 -14.85
C GLU A 42 -1.47 -3.23 -13.57
N ARG A 43 -0.41 -2.40 -13.60
CA ARG A 43 0.43 -2.14 -12.42
C ARG A 43 -0.11 -1.04 -11.51
N LEU A 44 -1.12 -0.28 -11.94
CA LEU A 44 -1.81 0.70 -11.11
C LEU A 44 -2.83 0.03 -10.17
N VAL A 45 -3.44 -1.07 -10.62
CA VAL A 45 -4.42 -1.87 -9.88
C VAL A 45 -3.78 -3.13 -9.27
N GLY A 46 -2.58 -3.51 -9.72
CA GLY A 46 -1.84 -4.65 -9.18
C GLY A 46 -1.48 -4.50 -7.70
N SER A 47 -1.59 -5.60 -6.95
CA SER A 47 -1.14 -5.71 -5.55
C SER A 47 0.39 -5.72 -5.47
N GLY A 48 1.01 -4.54 -5.53
CA GLY A 48 2.46 -4.39 -5.40
C GLY A 48 2.97 -3.02 -5.82
N GLY A 49 4.21 -2.69 -5.42
CA GLY A 49 4.87 -1.42 -5.79
C GLY A 49 5.25 -0.55 -4.59
N PHE A 50 6.05 0.48 -4.85
CA PHE A 50 6.42 1.51 -3.89
C PHE A 50 5.75 2.83 -4.31
N PRO A 51 5.12 3.60 -3.40
CA PRO A 51 4.91 3.35 -1.96
C PRO A 51 3.71 2.42 -1.66
N SER A 52 3.62 1.94 -0.41
CA SER A 52 2.53 1.07 0.08
C SER A 52 1.26 1.88 0.38
N SER A 53 0.18 1.61 -0.35
CA SER A 53 -1.11 2.29 -0.19
C SER A 53 -1.80 1.90 1.12
N HIS A 54 -1.70 0.63 1.54
CA HIS A 54 -2.25 0.15 2.82
C HIS A 54 -1.57 0.84 4.01
N THR A 55 -0.23 0.92 3.98
CA THR A 55 0.55 1.59 5.02
C THR A 55 0.23 3.09 5.07
N SER A 56 0.14 3.74 3.91
CA SER A 56 -0.16 5.17 3.85
C SER A 56 -1.57 5.49 4.38
N PHE A 57 -2.54 4.61 4.12
CA PHE A 57 -3.91 4.75 4.61
C PHE A 57 -3.99 4.65 6.14
N VAL A 58 -3.39 3.63 6.73
CA VAL A 58 -3.46 3.42 8.19
C VAL A 58 -2.66 4.47 8.96
N ILE A 59 -1.47 4.85 8.47
CA ILE A 59 -0.68 5.92 9.10
C ILE A 59 -1.38 7.27 9.00
N ALA A 60 -1.95 7.63 7.84
CA ALA A 60 -2.73 8.87 7.73
C ALA A 60 -3.93 8.89 8.69
N THR A 61 -4.59 7.76 8.89
CA THR A 61 -5.68 7.60 9.86
C THR A 61 -5.18 7.82 11.29
N THR A 62 -4.11 7.12 11.69
CA THR A 62 -3.51 7.25 13.03
C THR A 62 -3.03 8.67 13.31
N THR A 63 -2.36 9.31 12.34
CA THR A 63 -1.91 10.69 12.45
C THR A 63 -3.09 11.66 12.58
N ALA A 64 -4.17 11.46 11.81
CA ALA A 64 -5.36 12.31 11.93
C ALA A 64 -6.05 12.18 13.29
N ILE A 65 -6.11 10.97 13.86
CA ILE A 65 -6.65 10.73 15.20
C ILE A 65 -5.78 11.44 16.26
N TYR A 66 -4.45 11.34 16.14
CA TYR A 66 -3.52 12.04 17.03
C TYR A 66 -3.70 13.56 16.97
N LEU A 67 -3.74 14.13 15.76
CA LEU A 67 -3.88 15.57 15.59
C LEU A 67 -5.22 16.10 16.10
N LYS A 68 -6.28 15.28 16.02
CA LYS A 68 -7.63 15.68 16.46
C LYS A 68 -7.84 15.51 17.97
N ASN A 69 -7.38 14.39 18.54
CA ASN A 69 -7.74 13.96 19.89
C ASN A 69 -6.53 13.76 20.82
N GLY A 70 -5.30 13.98 20.34
CA GLY A 70 -4.07 13.67 21.08
C GLY A 70 -3.90 12.17 21.35
N VAL A 71 -3.19 11.86 22.44
CA VAL A 71 -3.02 10.48 22.94
C VAL A 71 -4.31 10.04 23.62
N SER A 72 -5.21 9.44 22.84
CA SER A 72 -6.49 8.88 23.27
C SER A 72 -6.50 7.36 23.08
N ASP A 73 -7.46 6.66 23.68
CA ASP A 73 -7.64 5.22 23.48
C ASP A 73 -7.82 4.86 22.00
N LEU A 74 -8.51 5.72 21.24
CA LEU A 74 -8.65 5.57 19.78
C LEU A 74 -7.32 5.75 19.05
N PHE A 75 -6.47 6.67 19.50
CA PHE A 75 -5.12 6.82 18.93
C PHE A 75 -4.30 5.56 19.19
N ILE A 76 -4.28 5.05 20.43
CA ILE A 76 -3.54 3.85 20.80
C ILE A 76 -4.02 2.64 19.99
N LEU A 77 -5.34 2.45 19.90
CA LEU A 77 -5.95 1.39 19.08
C LEU A 77 -5.51 1.51 17.62
N SER A 78 -5.61 2.72 17.04
CA SER A 78 -5.21 2.96 15.66
C SER A 78 -3.72 2.73 15.42
N LEU A 79 -2.87 3.06 16.40
CA LEU A 79 -1.43 2.89 16.33
C LEU A 79 -1.06 1.40 16.34
N VAL A 80 -1.63 0.63 17.26
CA VAL A 80 -1.45 -0.84 17.31
C VAL A 80 -1.93 -1.46 16.01
N PHE A 81 -3.10 -1.06 15.51
CA PHE A 81 -3.63 -1.53 14.24
C PHE A 81 -2.70 -1.20 13.06
N SER A 82 -2.20 0.03 12.99
CA SER A 82 -1.24 0.46 11.98
C SER A 82 0.04 -0.39 11.99
N ILE A 83 0.58 -0.72 13.17
CA ILE A 83 1.76 -1.58 13.31
C ILE A 83 1.48 -2.98 12.77
N VAL A 84 0.34 -3.59 13.12
CA VAL A 84 -0.02 -4.93 12.63
C VAL A 84 -0.14 -4.95 11.11
N VAL A 85 -0.83 -3.96 10.52
CA VAL A 85 -0.98 -3.85 9.07
C VAL A 85 0.37 -3.65 8.39
N MET A 86 1.26 -2.83 8.97
CA MET A 86 2.61 -2.63 8.44
C MET A 86 3.45 -3.90 8.49
N TYR A 87 3.34 -4.67 9.58
CA TYR A 87 4.07 -5.92 9.75
C TYR A 87 3.61 -6.97 8.73
N ASP A 88 2.30 -7.16 8.59
CA ASP A 88 1.71 -8.11 7.65
C ASP A 88 2.04 -7.75 6.18
N ALA A 89 1.86 -6.47 5.81
CA ALA A 89 2.21 -6.00 4.47
C ALA A 89 3.70 -6.18 4.15
N SER A 90 4.58 -6.03 5.15
CA SER A 90 6.03 -6.25 4.99
C SER A 90 6.36 -7.73 4.87
N GLY A 91 5.72 -8.59 5.66
CA GLY A 91 5.88 -10.05 5.61
C GLY A 91 5.48 -10.62 4.26
N VAL A 92 4.29 -10.28 3.77
CA VAL A 92 3.81 -10.70 2.44
C VAL A 92 4.78 -10.22 1.34
N ARG A 93 5.27 -8.97 1.43
CA ARG A 93 6.23 -8.42 0.46
C ARG A 93 7.57 -9.16 0.47
N LEU A 94 8.04 -9.58 1.65
CA LEU A 94 9.27 -10.34 1.80
C LEU A 94 9.15 -11.72 1.15
N GLU A 95 8.08 -12.46 1.45
CA GLU A 95 7.88 -13.80 0.91
C GLU A 95 7.63 -13.78 -0.61
N ALA A 96 6.85 -12.83 -1.12
CA ALA A 96 6.70 -12.63 -2.56
C ALA A 96 8.03 -12.28 -3.25
N GLY A 97 8.89 -11.50 -2.57
CA GLY A 97 10.23 -11.18 -3.05
C GLY A 97 11.14 -12.41 -3.15
N LYS A 98 11.14 -13.26 -2.12
CA LYS A 98 11.88 -14.54 -2.11
C LYS A 98 11.40 -15.47 -3.22
N GLN A 99 10.09 -15.60 -3.39
CA GLN A 99 9.50 -16.42 -4.46
C GLN A 99 9.90 -15.89 -5.85
N ALA A 100 9.84 -14.58 -6.07
CA ALA A 100 10.26 -13.97 -7.32
C ALA A 100 11.75 -14.19 -7.61
N GLN A 101 12.61 -14.14 -6.58
CA GLN A 101 14.04 -14.41 -6.73
C GLN A 101 14.30 -15.86 -7.15
N ILE A 102 13.65 -16.83 -6.49
CA ILE A 102 13.77 -18.25 -6.84
C ILE A 102 13.25 -18.48 -8.27
N LEU A 103 12.12 -17.89 -8.64
CA LEU A 103 11.57 -18.00 -9.99
C LEU A 103 12.55 -17.46 -11.05
N ASN A 104 13.17 -16.30 -10.80
CA ASN A 104 14.17 -15.74 -11.71
C ASN A 104 15.39 -16.68 -11.87
N GLN A 105 15.85 -17.33 -10.79
CA GLN A 105 16.95 -18.31 -10.86
C GLN A 105 16.56 -19.56 -11.68
N ILE A 106 15.32 -20.03 -11.52
CA ILE A 106 14.79 -21.14 -12.31
C ILE A 106 14.77 -20.77 -13.80
N VAL A 107 14.18 -19.63 -14.15
CA VAL A 107 14.12 -19.14 -15.54
C VAL A 107 15.52 -19.00 -16.14
N GLU A 108 16.48 -18.46 -15.38
CA GLU A 108 17.88 -18.33 -15.83
C GLU A 108 18.53 -19.69 -16.07
N TYR A 109 18.31 -20.67 -15.18
CA TYR A 109 18.84 -22.03 -15.33
C TYR A 109 18.32 -22.72 -16.60
N PHE A 110 17.00 -22.66 -16.85
CA PHE A 110 16.39 -23.25 -18.04
C PHE A 110 16.87 -22.55 -19.33
N THR A 111 16.94 -21.22 -19.31
CA THR A 111 17.47 -20.41 -20.43
C THR A 111 18.91 -20.81 -20.76
N LYS A 112 19.79 -20.97 -19.75
CA LYS A 112 21.19 -21.37 -19.96
C LYS A 112 21.33 -22.78 -20.55
N LYS A 113 20.36 -23.66 -20.31
CA LYS A 113 20.33 -25.03 -20.86
C LYS A 113 19.59 -25.16 -22.19
N ASN A 114 19.14 -24.05 -22.80
CA ASN A 114 18.29 -24.07 -24.00
C ASN A 114 17.04 -24.97 -23.86
N ILE A 115 16.56 -25.13 -22.63
CA ILE A 115 15.31 -25.83 -22.37
C ILE A 115 14.20 -24.77 -22.44
N PRO A 116 13.20 -24.93 -23.32
CA PRO A 116 12.12 -23.95 -23.42
C PRO A 116 11.32 -23.92 -22.11
N VAL A 117 11.10 -22.70 -21.60
CA VAL A 117 10.29 -22.37 -20.42
C VAL A 117 9.29 -21.29 -20.75
#